data_AF-A0A960WCE8-F1
#
_entry.id   AF-A0A960WCE8-F1
#
_cell.length_a   1.000
_cell.length_b   1.000
_cell.length_c   1.000
_cell.angle_alpha   90.00
_cell.angle_beta   90.00
_cell.angle_gamma   90.00
#
_symmetry.space_group_name_H-M   'P 1'
#
loop_
_entity.id
_entity.type
_entity.pdbx_description
1 polymer ?
#
loop_
_entity_poly.entity_id
_entity_poly.type
_entity_poly.pdbx_seq_one_letter_code
_entity_poly.pdbx_strand_id
1 'polypeptide(L)'
;MMRALLSFTLVIWLCSPCFADDPKHHSQNTTLECEKCHSVNGWSPATFDHSKIGFPLRGRHQYLNCSKCHITGDFEKPVDRLCEKCHNDVHLGKLGKICQKCHNESAWKNSFTIEQHRRTNFPLLGSHALIPCVECHMDIKGQSFSRASTQCFSCHQSEYASTATSSINHMTAGFGTRCQDCHRSTQWSPSIGFRQHDTCFPISTGHHSGIACKDCHTSTPSISSLGGCNSGTFFCGDCHQGTHSQSRMNKKHDDVPGYQFVDQKCYECHRNGR
;
A
#
# COMPACT_ATOMS: atom_id res chain seq x y z
N MET A 1 105.07 -14.88 1.62
CA MET A 1 104.02 -14.33 0.73
C MET A 1 102.78 -15.19 0.88
N MET A 2 101.72 -14.59 1.43
CA MET A 2 100.43 -15.22 1.75
C MET A 2 99.61 -15.52 0.50
N ARG A 3 98.89 -16.65 0.51
CA ARG A 3 97.64 -16.81 -0.24
C ARG A 3 96.63 -17.50 0.68
N ALA A 4 95.77 -16.70 1.29
CA ALA A 4 94.60 -17.18 2.03
C ALA A 4 93.49 -17.48 1.01
N LEU A 5 92.98 -18.71 1.05
CA LEU A 5 91.78 -19.12 0.31
C LEU A 5 90.55 -18.58 1.07
N LEU A 6 89.86 -17.61 0.48
CA LEU A 6 88.56 -17.14 0.98
C LEU A 6 87.49 -18.14 0.54
N SER A 7 87.00 -18.94 1.50
CA SER A 7 85.79 -19.75 1.35
C SER A 7 84.57 -18.82 1.34
N PHE A 8 83.90 -18.71 0.20
CA PHE A 8 82.60 -18.05 0.10
C PHE A 8 81.54 -18.99 0.68
N THR A 9 81.21 -18.82 1.95
CA THR A 9 79.96 -19.37 2.50
C THR A 9 78.81 -18.59 1.88
N LEU A 10 78.10 -19.25 0.98
CA LEU A 10 76.82 -18.80 0.44
C LEU A 10 75.86 -18.62 1.62
N VAL A 11 75.66 -17.37 2.05
CA VAL A 11 74.57 -17.02 2.97
C VAL A 11 73.30 -17.16 2.15
N ILE A 12 72.74 -18.37 2.14
CA ILE A 12 71.37 -18.60 1.73
C ILE A 12 70.55 -17.82 2.76
N TRP A 13 70.15 -16.61 2.38
CA TRP A 13 69.11 -15.87 3.06
C TRP A 13 67.85 -16.70 2.84
N LEU A 14 67.66 -17.69 3.72
CA LEU A 14 66.38 -18.36 3.89
C LEU A 14 65.42 -17.22 4.20
N CYS A 15 64.63 -16.80 3.21
CA CYS A 15 63.39 -16.10 3.48
C CYS A 15 62.66 -16.98 4.48
N SER A 16 62.66 -16.58 5.76
CA SER A 16 61.74 -17.13 6.72
C SER A 16 60.37 -17.16 6.04
N PRO A 17 59.65 -18.29 6.06
CA PRO A 17 58.31 -18.30 5.49
C PRO A 17 57.54 -17.17 6.17
N CYS A 18 57.03 -16.22 5.37
CA CYS A 18 56.32 -15.03 5.83
C CYS A 18 55.11 -15.32 6.75
N PHE A 19 54.77 -16.61 6.92
CA PHE A 19 53.74 -17.12 7.81
C PHE A 19 53.96 -16.85 9.31
N ALA A 20 55.20 -16.62 9.78
CA ALA A 20 55.47 -16.51 11.22
C ALA A 20 54.88 -15.25 11.88
N ASP A 21 54.68 -14.17 11.12
CA ASP A 21 54.12 -12.90 11.60
C ASP A 21 52.65 -12.70 11.18
N ASP A 22 51.99 -13.76 10.72
CA ASP A 22 50.64 -13.68 10.18
C ASP A 22 49.57 -13.53 11.29
N PRO A 23 48.84 -12.40 11.37
CA PRO A 23 47.76 -12.24 12.33
C PRO A 23 46.66 -13.30 12.09
N LYS A 24 45.89 -13.63 13.15
CA LYS A 24 44.85 -14.69 13.26
C LYS A 24 43.67 -14.66 12.25
N HIS A 25 43.83 -14.03 11.10
CA HIS A 25 42.84 -13.86 10.04
C HIS A 25 43.12 -14.72 8.80
N HIS A 26 44.13 -15.58 8.87
CA HIS A 26 44.36 -16.67 7.93
C HIS A 26 44.26 -18.01 8.66
N SER A 27 43.73 -19.02 7.99
CA SER A 27 43.85 -20.40 8.45
C SER A 27 45.26 -20.90 8.16
N GLN A 28 45.75 -21.86 8.95
CA GLN A 28 47.06 -22.50 8.73
C GLN A 28 47.20 -23.15 7.33
N ASN A 29 46.08 -23.37 6.62
CA ASN A 29 46.01 -23.97 5.29
C ASN A 29 45.25 -23.06 4.29
N THR A 30 45.39 -21.74 4.40
CA THR A 30 44.74 -20.81 3.46
C THR A 30 45.20 -21.07 2.01
N THR A 31 44.25 -21.17 1.10
CA THR A 31 44.47 -21.26 -0.36
C THR A 31 44.43 -19.88 -1.05
N LEU A 32 44.16 -18.82 -0.28
CA LEU A 32 44.09 -17.45 -0.79
C LEU A 32 45.48 -16.91 -1.13
N GLU A 33 45.63 -16.44 -2.36
CA GLU A 33 46.82 -15.71 -2.80
C GLU A 33 46.90 -14.34 -2.09
N CYS A 34 48.01 -14.07 -1.40
CA CYS A 34 48.19 -12.88 -0.55
C CYS A 34 47.92 -11.56 -1.30
N GLU A 35 48.33 -11.49 -2.57
CA GLU A 35 48.16 -10.34 -3.48
C GLU A 35 46.71 -10.02 -3.84
N LYS A 36 45.75 -10.90 -3.55
CA LYS A 36 44.31 -10.60 -3.70
C LYS A 36 43.81 -9.58 -2.68
N CYS A 37 44.52 -9.45 -1.56
CA CYS A 37 44.12 -8.61 -0.43
C CYS A 37 45.21 -7.60 -0.04
N HIS A 38 46.48 -7.98 -0.15
CA HIS A 38 47.63 -7.16 0.28
C HIS A 38 48.41 -6.62 -0.91
N SER A 39 49.15 -5.54 -0.68
CA SER A 39 50.09 -4.97 -1.65
C SER A 39 51.52 -5.18 -1.18
N VAL A 40 52.43 -5.36 -2.14
CA VAL A 40 53.89 -5.39 -1.86
C VAL A 40 54.41 -4.08 -1.26
N ASN A 41 53.67 -2.97 -1.45
CA ASN A 41 54.00 -1.66 -0.88
C ASN A 41 53.51 -1.50 0.57
N GLY A 42 52.69 -2.42 1.08
CA GLY A 42 52.15 -2.36 2.42
C GLY A 42 51.07 -3.43 2.66
N TRP A 43 51.23 -4.17 3.77
CA TRP A 43 50.28 -5.21 4.19
C TRP A 43 48.97 -4.64 4.77
N SER A 44 48.95 -3.35 5.14
CA SER A 44 47.79 -2.67 5.70
C SER A 44 47.61 -1.28 5.08
N PRO A 45 46.36 -0.89 4.74
CA PRO A 45 45.14 -1.68 4.81
C PRO A 45 45.10 -2.74 3.70
N ALA A 46 44.53 -3.91 4.00
CA ALA A 46 44.15 -4.85 2.97
C ALA A 46 42.94 -4.32 2.18
N THR A 47 42.91 -4.53 0.88
CA THR A 47 41.81 -4.12 0.00
C THR A 47 41.27 -5.31 -0.77
N PHE A 48 39.95 -5.49 -0.78
CA PHE A 48 39.29 -6.52 -1.58
C PHE A 48 38.04 -5.96 -2.24
N ASP A 49 37.94 -6.14 -3.56
CA ASP A 49 36.79 -5.70 -4.34
C ASP A 49 35.65 -6.72 -4.28
N HIS A 50 34.69 -6.46 -3.38
CA HIS A 50 33.54 -7.34 -3.16
C HIS A 50 32.54 -7.34 -4.34
N SER A 51 32.67 -6.41 -5.31
CA SER A 51 31.84 -6.44 -6.51
C SER A 51 32.11 -7.70 -7.36
N LYS A 52 33.36 -8.21 -7.32
CA LYS A 52 33.80 -9.41 -8.05
C LYS A 52 33.09 -10.69 -7.61
N ILE A 53 32.57 -10.71 -6.38
CA ILE A 53 31.84 -11.86 -5.82
C ILE A 53 30.33 -11.64 -5.74
N GLY A 54 29.82 -10.55 -6.33
CA GLY A 54 28.39 -10.24 -6.37
C GLY A 54 27.82 -9.72 -5.04
N PHE A 55 28.65 -9.10 -4.19
CA PHE A 55 28.19 -8.38 -3.00
C PHE A 55 28.91 -7.02 -2.88
N PRO A 56 28.68 -6.08 -3.82
CA PRO A 56 29.32 -4.77 -3.76
C PRO A 56 28.94 -4.04 -2.45
N LEU A 57 29.94 -3.66 -1.66
CA LEU A 57 29.73 -2.89 -0.44
C LEU A 57 29.28 -1.47 -0.80
N ARG A 58 28.00 -1.18 -0.56
CA ARG A 58 27.35 0.11 -0.86
C ARG A 58 26.81 0.75 0.42
N GLY A 59 26.53 2.05 0.36
CA GLY A 59 25.92 2.77 1.46
C GLY A 59 26.76 2.73 2.73
N ARG A 60 26.19 2.28 3.85
CA ARG A 60 26.90 2.16 5.12
C ARG A 60 27.86 0.98 5.18
N HIS A 61 27.65 -0.06 4.37
CA HIS A 61 28.50 -1.26 4.38
C HIS A 61 29.94 -0.97 3.93
N GLN A 62 30.18 0.06 3.12
CA GLN A 62 31.53 0.44 2.66
C GLN A 62 32.45 0.95 3.77
N TYR A 63 31.89 1.33 4.92
CA TYR A 63 32.64 1.84 6.07
C TYR A 63 32.85 0.78 7.17
N LEU A 64 32.43 -0.47 6.92
CA LEU A 64 32.61 -1.55 7.86
C LEU A 64 33.99 -2.17 7.72
N ASN A 65 34.61 -2.46 8.86
CA ASN A 65 35.81 -3.28 8.90
C ASN A 65 35.47 -4.73 8.54
N CYS A 66 36.43 -5.46 7.94
CA CYS A 66 36.27 -6.84 7.50
C CYS A 66 35.66 -7.76 8.57
N SER A 67 36.09 -7.60 9.83
CA SER A 67 35.65 -8.40 10.97
C SER A 67 34.17 -8.23 11.36
N LYS A 68 33.49 -7.18 10.88
CA LYS A 68 32.05 -7.01 11.10
C LYS A 68 31.22 -8.01 10.32
N CYS A 69 31.76 -8.54 9.21
CA CYS A 69 31.11 -9.54 8.37
C CYS A 69 31.82 -10.89 8.48
N HIS A 70 33.14 -10.90 8.44
CA HIS A 70 33.99 -12.08 8.60
C HIS A 70 34.31 -12.32 10.08
N ILE A 71 33.27 -12.59 10.88
CA ILE A 71 33.36 -12.72 12.34
C ILE A 71 34.29 -13.85 12.82
N THR A 72 34.50 -14.87 11.98
CA THR A 72 35.40 -15.99 12.26
C THR A 72 36.87 -15.70 11.92
N GLY A 73 37.14 -14.61 11.18
CA GLY A 73 38.44 -14.36 10.57
C GLY A 73 38.77 -15.31 9.41
N ASP A 74 37.85 -16.19 9.03
CA ASP A 74 38.04 -17.14 7.92
C ASP A 74 37.42 -16.56 6.64
N PHE A 75 38.28 -15.99 5.78
CA PHE A 75 37.87 -15.35 4.53
C PHE A 75 37.54 -16.33 3.41
N GLU A 76 37.82 -17.63 3.58
CA GLU A 76 37.38 -18.67 2.63
C GLU A 76 35.91 -19.04 2.86
N LYS A 77 35.36 -18.76 4.06
CA LYS A 77 33.95 -18.99 4.36
C LYS A 77 33.07 -17.86 3.82
N PRO A 78 32.02 -18.19 3.04
CA PRO A 78 31.08 -17.19 2.56
C PRO A 78 30.29 -16.60 3.74
N VAL A 79 30.12 -15.27 3.71
CA VAL A 79 29.21 -14.56 4.60
C VAL A 79 27.80 -14.61 4.02
N ASP A 80 26.81 -14.84 4.88
CA ASP A 80 25.41 -14.81 4.45
C ASP A 80 25.03 -13.39 3.97
N ARG A 81 24.39 -13.32 2.80
CA ARG A 81 24.04 -12.07 2.11
C ARG A 81 22.62 -11.62 2.41
N LEU A 82 21.83 -12.45 3.12
CA LEU A 82 20.47 -12.11 3.50
C LEU A 82 20.46 -11.04 4.59
N CYS A 83 19.70 -9.97 4.39
CA CYS A 83 19.63 -8.85 5.33
C CYS A 83 19.31 -9.32 6.76
N GLU A 84 18.41 -10.30 6.93
CA GLU A 84 17.95 -10.83 8.22
C GLU A 84 19.03 -11.55 9.03
N LYS A 85 20.18 -11.86 8.44
CA LYS A 85 21.28 -12.56 9.10
C LYS A 85 22.19 -11.61 9.87
N CYS A 86 22.10 -10.32 9.56
CA CYS A 86 22.83 -9.26 10.24
C CYS A 86 21.90 -8.19 10.83
N HIS A 87 20.74 -7.95 10.21
CA HIS A 87 19.78 -6.94 10.62
C HIS A 87 18.52 -7.57 11.20
N ASN A 88 18.08 -7.04 12.34
CA ASN A 88 16.85 -7.46 12.97
C ASN A 88 15.64 -6.90 12.20
N ASP A 89 14.64 -7.74 11.95
CA ASP A 89 13.39 -7.30 11.35
C ASP A 89 12.47 -6.65 12.40
N VAL A 90 12.43 -5.33 12.39
CA VAL A 90 11.55 -4.52 13.24
C VAL A 90 10.07 -4.69 12.90
N HIS A 91 9.75 -5.25 11.73
CA HIS A 91 8.39 -5.52 11.30
C HIS A 91 7.85 -6.86 11.79
N LEU A 92 8.65 -7.64 12.53
CA LEU A 92 8.26 -8.92 13.13
C LEU A 92 7.71 -9.92 12.08
N GLY A 93 8.30 -9.94 10.88
CA GLY A 93 7.92 -10.82 9.78
C GLY A 93 6.67 -10.40 8.99
N LYS A 94 6.00 -9.30 9.36
CA LYS A 94 4.69 -8.91 8.77
C LYS A 94 4.78 -8.42 7.32
N LEU A 95 5.95 -7.95 6.87
CA LEU A 95 6.16 -7.37 5.54
C LEU A 95 6.99 -8.26 4.59
N GLY A 96 7.40 -9.44 5.05
CA GLY A 96 8.24 -10.36 4.29
C GLY A 96 9.73 -10.02 4.29
N LYS A 97 10.52 -10.82 3.57
CA LYS A 97 12.00 -10.82 3.68
C LYS A 97 12.74 -9.94 2.65
N ILE A 98 12.02 -9.30 1.74
CA ILE A 98 12.62 -8.50 0.66
C ILE A 98 12.74 -7.05 1.14
N CYS A 99 13.69 -6.80 2.06
CA CYS A 99 13.89 -5.52 2.72
C CYS A 99 14.11 -4.36 1.72
N GLN A 100 14.79 -4.65 0.61
CA GLN A 100 15.14 -3.70 -0.45
C GLN A 100 13.94 -3.15 -1.24
N LYS A 101 12.73 -3.68 -1.03
CA LYS A 101 11.51 -3.07 -1.57
C LYS A 101 11.20 -1.72 -0.93
N CYS A 102 11.63 -1.52 0.32
CA CYS A 102 11.31 -0.34 1.12
C CYS A 102 12.55 0.34 1.71
N HIS A 103 13.61 -0.41 2.04
CA HIS A 103 14.83 0.12 2.65
C HIS A 103 15.99 0.11 1.66
N ASN A 104 16.99 0.96 1.90
CA ASN A 104 18.28 0.92 1.21
C ASN A 104 19.42 0.87 2.22
N GLU A 105 20.58 0.40 1.77
CA GLU A 105 21.79 0.20 2.55
C GLU A 105 22.48 1.51 2.98
N SER A 106 22.02 2.68 2.54
CA SER A 106 22.65 3.97 2.88
C SER A 106 22.10 4.58 4.18
N ALA A 107 20.81 4.43 4.44
CA ALA A 107 20.17 5.06 5.61
C ALA A 107 19.09 4.20 6.28
N TRP A 108 18.78 3.02 5.73
CA TRP A 108 17.60 2.24 6.13
C TRP A 108 16.29 3.03 6.10
N LYS A 109 16.27 4.15 5.38
CA LYS A 109 15.13 5.05 5.29
C LYS A 109 14.03 4.38 4.46
N ASN A 110 12.79 4.48 4.94
CA ASN A 110 11.64 4.05 4.16
C ASN A 110 11.57 4.86 2.85
N SER A 111 11.57 4.15 1.73
CA SER A 111 11.46 4.67 0.37
C SER A 111 10.10 4.33 -0.26
N PHE A 112 9.15 3.81 0.52
CA PHE A 112 7.82 3.46 0.04
C PHE A 112 7.03 4.71 -0.35
N THR A 113 6.82 4.85 -1.65
CA THR A 113 6.16 6.01 -2.28
C THR A 113 4.65 5.81 -2.39
N ILE A 114 3.92 6.91 -2.61
CA ILE A 114 2.49 6.88 -2.95
C ILE A 114 2.24 6.02 -4.21
N GLU A 115 3.14 6.06 -5.19
CA GLU A 115 3.02 5.25 -6.41
C GLU A 115 3.14 3.76 -6.12
N GLN A 116 4.05 3.36 -5.23
CA GLN A 116 4.13 1.97 -4.77
C GLN A 116 2.89 1.58 -3.96
N HIS A 117 2.32 2.50 -3.17
CA HIS A 117 1.08 2.26 -2.43
C HIS A 117 -0.12 1.97 -3.35
N ARG A 118 -0.17 2.54 -4.56
CA ARG A 118 -1.25 2.27 -5.55
C ARG A 118 -1.32 0.81 -5.98
N ARG A 119 -0.24 0.04 -5.80
CA ARG A 119 -0.16 -1.39 -6.16
C ARG A 119 -0.58 -2.31 -5.01
N THR A 120 -1.03 -1.75 -3.88
CA THR A 120 -1.50 -2.51 -2.72
C THR A 120 -3.02 -2.69 -2.77
N ASN A 121 -3.55 -3.43 -1.80
CA ASN A 121 -5.00 -3.65 -1.67
C ASN A 121 -5.78 -2.42 -1.19
N PHE A 122 -5.09 -1.29 -0.93
CA PHE A 122 -5.73 -0.02 -0.62
C PHE A 122 -5.01 1.12 -1.36
N PRO A 123 -5.31 1.33 -2.66
CA PRO A 123 -4.74 2.45 -3.39
C PRO A 123 -5.16 3.77 -2.74
N LEU A 124 -4.21 4.64 -2.41
CA LEU A 124 -4.51 5.97 -1.87
C LEU A 124 -5.05 6.85 -2.99
N LEU A 125 -6.38 6.97 -3.06
CA LEU A 125 -7.10 7.77 -4.04
C LEU A 125 -7.84 8.93 -3.37
N GLY A 126 -7.92 10.07 -4.08
CA GLY A 126 -8.54 11.29 -3.57
C GLY A 126 -7.87 11.76 -2.28
N SER A 127 -8.67 12.18 -1.30
CA SER A 127 -8.19 12.72 -0.03
C SER A 127 -7.36 11.73 0.80
N HIS A 128 -7.49 10.42 0.59
CA HIS A 128 -6.67 9.41 1.28
C HIS A 128 -5.18 9.53 0.95
N ALA A 129 -4.81 10.10 -0.21
CA ALA A 129 -3.42 10.35 -0.57
C ALA A 129 -2.76 11.48 0.25
N LEU A 130 -3.55 12.29 0.95
CA LEU A 130 -3.08 13.41 1.78
C LEU A 130 -2.93 13.02 3.25
N ILE A 131 -3.45 11.86 3.65
CA ILE A 131 -3.38 11.39 5.03
C ILE A 131 -1.94 10.95 5.33
N PRO A 132 -1.30 11.43 6.41
CA PRO A 132 0.01 10.95 6.82
C PRO A 132 -0.01 9.44 7.03
N CYS A 133 1.04 8.74 6.59
CA CYS A 133 1.11 7.26 6.65
C CYS A 133 0.82 6.70 8.05
N VAL A 134 1.16 7.47 9.08
CA VAL A 134 1.09 7.11 10.50
C VAL A 134 -0.34 7.08 11.04
N GLU A 135 -1.26 7.77 10.38
CA GLU A 135 -2.69 7.76 10.76
C GLU A 135 -3.33 6.40 10.46
N CYS A 136 -2.87 5.70 9.42
CA CYS A 136 -3.36 4.37 9.07
C CYS A 136 -2.43 3.26 9.62
N HIS A 137 -1.12 3.44 9.43
CA HIS A 137 -0.10 2.50 9.89
C HIS A 137 0.39 2.91 11.27
N MET A 138 -0.50 2.76 12.27
CA MET A 138 -0.24 3.13 13.66
C MET A 138 1.02 2.43 14.23
N ASP A 139 1.58 3.08 15.26
CA ASP A 139 2.72 2.66 16.10
C ASP A 139 4.15 2.98 15.60
N ILE A 140 4.46 4.29 15.55
CA ILE A 140 5.85 4.77 15.37
C ILE A 140 6.67 4.64 16.66
N LYS A 141 6.04 4.47 17.84
CA LYS A 141 6.77 4.34 19.11
C LYS A 141 7.40 2.95 19.27
N GLY A 142 6.88 1.93 18.57
CA GLY A 142 7.40 0.56 18.55
C GLY A 142 8.01 0.07 17.22
N GLN A 143 8.17 0.92 16.20
CA GLN A 143 8.76 0.58 14.88
C GLN A 143 8.04 -0.54 14.10
N SER A 144 6.79 -0.85 14.44
CA SER A 144 5.98 -1.80 13.67
C SER A 144 5.14 -1.01 12.66
N PHE A 145 5.61 -0.88 11.42
CA PHE A 145 4.72 -0.55 10.30
C PHE A 145 3.72 -1.71 10.13
N SER A 146 2.63 -1.65 10.89
CA SER A 146 1.62 -2.68 10.97
C SER A 146 0.70 -2.63 9.74
N ARG A 147 0.04 -3.75 9.43
CA ARG A 147 -0.99 -3.75 8.39
C ARG A 147 -2.16 -2.90 8.88
N ALA A 148 -2.38 -1.76 8.21
CA ALA A 148 -3.54 -0.92 8.43
C ALA A 148 -4.82 -1.64 8.00
N SER A 149 -5.93 -1.33 8.67
CA SER A 149 -7.26 -1.74 8.20
C SER A 149 -7.55 -1.10 6.85
N THR A 150 -8.09 -1.88 5.92
CA THR A 150 -8.57 -1.41 4.61
C THR A 150 -10.09 -1.21 4.59
N GLN A 151 -10.76 -1.43 5.73
CA GLN A 151 -12.20 -1.27 5.85
C GLN A 151 -12.54 0.21 6.07
N CYS A 152 -13.33 0.81 5.17
CA CYS A 152 -13.73 2.20 5.27
C CYS A 152 -14.36 2.54 6.64
N PHE A 153 -15.21 1.64 7.14
CA PHE A 153 -15.92 1.81 8.41
C PHE A 153 -14.99 1.95 9.63
N SER A 154 -13.77 1.40 9.61
CA SER A 154 -12.87 1.52 10.77
C SER A 154 -12.40 2.95 11.03
N CYS A 155 -12.45 3.83 10.02
CA CYS A 155 -12.18 5.25 10.18
C CYS A 155 -13.47 6.08 10.06
N HIS A 156 -14.41 5.66 9.22
CA HIS A 156 -15.64 6.40 8.93
C HIS A 156 -16.87 5.93 9.73
N GLN A 157 -16.65 5.42 10.94
CA GLN A 157 -17.75 5.00 11.83
C GLN A 157 -18.62 6.20 12.23
N SER A 158 -18.01 7.35 12.50
CA SER A 158 -18.73 8.60 12.83
C SER A 158 -19.63 9.07 11.70
N GLU A 159 -19.13 9.02 10.46
CA GLU A 159 -19.85 9.41 9.25
C GLU A 159 -20.98 8.41 8.94
N TYR A 160 -20.76 7.12 9.19
CA TYR A 160 -21.81 6.13 9.10
C TYR A 160 -22.92 6.40 10.13
N ALA A 161 -22.55 6.66 11.38
CA ALA A 161 -23.48 6.96 12.46
C ALA A 161 -24.23 8.28 12.25
N SER A 162 -23.57 9.30 11.68
CA SER A 162 -24.19 10.61 11.43
C SER A 162 -25.32 10.54 10.42
N THR A 163 -25.40 9.47 9.61
CA THR A 163 -26.52 9.29 8.68
C THR A 163 -27.85 9.08 9.39
N ALA A 164 -27.85 8.78 10.69
CA ALA A 164 -29.06 8.69 11.51
C ALA A 164 -29.88 9.99 11.54
N THR A 165 -29.25 11.14 11.30
CA THR A 165 -29.93 12.45 11.22
C THR A 165 -30.17 12.91 9.78
N SER A 166 -29.76 12.11 8.79
CA SER A 166 -30.02 12.40 7.38
C SER A 166 -31.37 11.81 6.94
N SER A 167 -31.82 12.18 5.75
CA SER A 167 -33.07 11.65 5.20
C SER A 167 -33.01 10.14 4.90
N ILE A 168 -31.81 9.55 4.87
CA ILE A 168 -31.59 8.10 4.75
C ILE A 168 -30.65 7.64 5.86
N ASN A 169 -31.22 7.09 6.92
CA ASN A 169 -30.46 6.44 7.96
C ASN A 169 -30.00 5.05 7.47
N HIS A 170 -28.69 4.88 7.29
CA HIS A 170 -28.12 3.64 6.75
C HIS A 170 -28.42 2.42 7.62
N MET A 171 -28.39 2.59 8.95
CA MET A 171 -28.65 1.51 9.89
C MET A 171 -30.11 1.05 9.83
N THR A 172 -31.08 1.96 9.86
CA THR A 172 -32.50 1.59 9.79
C THR A 172 -32.92 1.15 8.40
N ALA A 173 -32.24 1.64 7.36
CA ALA A 173 -32.41 1.16 5.99
C ALA A 173 -31.73 -0.20 5.76
N GLY A 174 -31.01 -0.77 6.73
CA GLY A 174 -30.37 -2.08 6.60
C GLY A 174 -29.15 -2.10 5.67
N PHE A 175 -28.55 -0.94 5.37
CA PHE A 175 -27.29 -0.89 4.65
C PHE A 175 -26.15 -1.42 5.54
N GLY A 176 -25.25 -2.20 4.96
CA GLY A 176 -24.07 -2.69 5.66
C GLY A 176 -22.94 -1.66 5.75
N THR A 177 -21.82 -2.05 6.35
CA THR A 177 -20.62 -1.22 6.50
C THR A 177 -19.62 -1.33 5.35
N ARG A 178 -19.99 -2.06 4.29
CA ARG A 178 -19.19 -2.19 3.06
C ARG A 178 -19.50 -1.02 2.13
N CYS A 179 -18.93 0.14 2.45
CA CYS A 179 -19.21 1.41 1.78
C CYS A 179 -19.01 1.35 0.26
N GLN A 180 -18.07 0.52 -0.22
CA GLN A 180 -17.71 0.41 -1.63
C GLN A 180 -18.81 -0.19 -2.51
N ASP A 181 -19.86 -0.77 -1.91
CA ASP A 181 -21.02 -1.25 -2.66
C ASP A 181 -21.80 -0.08 -3.28
N CYS A 182 -21.71 1.12 -2.69
CA CYS A 182 -22.43 2.31 -3.15
C CYS A 182 -21.51 3.51 -3.44
N HIS A 183 -20.48 3.71 -2.62
CA HIS A 183 -19.61 4.88 -2.63
C HIS A 183 -18.25 4.60 -3.29
N ARG A 184 -17.64 5.64 -3.88
CA ARG A 184 -16.25 5.61 -4.34
C ARG A 184 -15.44 6.64 -3.55
N SER A 185 -14.19 6.32 -3.23
CA SER A 185 -13.30 7.25 -2.50
C SER A 185 -12.97 8.52 -3.28
N THR A 186 -13.11 8.50 -4.62
CA THR A 186 -12.93 9.66 -5.50
C THR A 186 -14.23 10.41 -5.78
N GLN A 187 -15.39 9.82 -5.48
CA GLN A 187 -16.71 10.40 -5.68
C GLN A 187 -17.65 9.80 -4.64
N TRP A 188 -17.66 10.42 -3.46
CA TRP A 188 -18.42 9.89 -2.32
C TRP A 188 -19.92 10.15 -2.47
N SER A 189 -20.27 11.33 -2.99
CA SER A 189 -21.65 11.78 -3.21
C SER A 189 -21.78 12.42 -4.59
N PRO A 190 -22.84 12.11 -5.37
CA PRO A 190 -23.85 11.08 -5.11
C PRO A 190 -23.23 9.67 -5.12
N SER A 191 -23.85 8.71 -4.41
CA SER A 191 -23.48 7.30 -4.53
C SER A 191 -23.93 6.77 -5.89
N ILE A 192 -23.08 6.02 -6.59
CA ILE A 192 -23.36 5.51 -7.94
C ILE A 192 -23.40 3.97 -8.02
N GLY A 193 -23.14 3.28 -6.91
CA GLY A 193 -23.04 1.82 -6.87
C GLY A 193 -24.35 1.07 -6.59
N PHE A 194 -25.41 1.74 -6.10
CA PHE A 194 -26.64 1.09 -5.67
C PHE A 194 -27.59 0.74 -6.84
N ARG A 195 -27.18 -0.24 -7.67
CA ARG A 195 -27.89 -0.66 -8.88
C ARG A 195 -29.23 -1.35 -8.61
N GLN A 196 -29.42 -1.91 -7.42
CA GLN A 196 -30.67 -2.55 -7.03
C GLN A 196 -31.84 -1.57 -7.04
N HIS A 197 -31.58 -0.27 -6.90
CA HIS A 197 -32.63 0.75 -7.04
C HIS A 197 -33.24 0.78 -8.44
N ASP A 198 -32.48 0.42 -9.49
CA ASP A 198 -32.97 0.48 -10.88
C ASP A 198 -34.16 -0.47 -11.13
N THR A 199 -34.40 -1.49 -10.29
CA THR A 199 -35.62 -2.33 -10.37
C THR A 199 -36.87 -1.57 -9.92
N CYS A 200 -36.69 -0.58 -9.05
CA CYS A 200 -37.74 0.33 -8.64
C CYS A 200 -37.83 1.49 -9.61
N PHE A 201 -36.76 2.29 -9.70
CA PHE A 201 -36.71 3.44 -10.58
C PHE A 201 -35.27 3.65 -11.07
N PRO A 202 -35.00 3.73 -12.38
CA PRO A 202 -33.65 3.88 -12.91
C PRO A 202 -33.00 5.20 -12.47
N ILE A 203 -32.01 5.11 -11.59
CA ILE A 203 -31.18 6.25 -11.14
C ILE A 203 -29.72 6.11 -11.56
N SER A 204 -29.38 4.98 -12.19
CA SER A 204 -28.02 4.70 -12.68
C SER A 204 -27.88 4.95 -14.18
N THR A 205 -28.96 5.30 -14.88
CA THR A 205 -29.00 5.51 -16.34
C THR A 205 -30.05 6.57 -16.72
N GLY A 206 -29.99 7.08 -17.95
CA GLY A 206 -30.97 8.07 -18.45
C GLY A 206 -30.82 9.44 -17.78
N HIS A 207 -31.88 10.26 -17.87
CA HIS A 207 -31.86 11.65 -17.38
C HIS A 207 -31.85 11.77 -15.84
N HIS A 208 -32.21 10.70 -15.13
CA HIS A 208 -32.14 10.63 -13.65
C HIS A 208 -30.81 10.06 -13.15
N SER A 209 -29.86 9.76 -14.06
CA SER A 209 -28.54 9.25 -13.70
C SER A 209 -27.79 10.23 -12.81
N GLY A 210 -27.43 9.79 -11.60
CA GLY A 210 -26.64 10.58 -10.65
C GLY A 210 -27.45 11.54 -9.78
N ILE A 211 -28.78 11.43 -9.76
CA ILE A 211 -29.60 12.11 -8.74
C ILE A 211 -29.24 11.60 -7.34
N ALA A 212 -29.17 12.47 -6.33
CA ALA A 212 -28.86 12.03 -4.98
C ALA A 212 -30.10 11.40 -4.34
N CYS A 213 -29.90 10.35 -3.55
CA CYS A 213 -31.01 9.62 -2.92
C CYS A 213 -31.91 10.56 -2.08
N LYS A 214 -31.32 11.57 -1.42
CA LYS A 214 -32.04 12.57 -0.62
C LYS A 214 -32.92 13.53 -1.42
N ASP A 215 -32.69 13.64 -2.73
CA ASP A 215 -33.47 14.54 -3.60
C ASP A 215 -34.88 13.99 -3.81
N CYS A 216 -35.05 12.66 -3.68
CA CYS A 216 -36.36 12.00 -3.66
C CYS A 216 -36.74 11.54 -2.25
N HIS A 217 -35.84 10.93 -1.49
CA HIS A 217 -36.10 10.49 -0.13
C HIS A 217 -35.90 11.64 0.85
N THR A 218 -36.93 12.48 1.04
CA THR A 218 -36.85 13.73 1.79
C THR A 218 -37.25 13.62 3.28
N SER A 219 -37.91 12.54 3.71
CA SER A 219 -38.33 12.31 5.10
C SER A 219 -38.22 10.84 5.55
N THR A 220 -38.10 10.62 6.87
CA THR A 220 -37.99 9.30 7.54
C THR A 220 -39.32 8.86 8.20
N PRO A 221 -39.62 7.56 8.40
CA PRO A 221 -38.75 6.37 8.27
C PRO A 221 -39.40 5.19 7.51
N SER A 222 -39.21 5.03 6.19
CA SER A 222 -39.82 3.86 5.49
C SER A 222 -39.02 3.34 4.28
N ILE A 223 -37.70 3.29 4.34
CA ILE A 223 -36.98 2.36 3.44
C ILE A 223 -36.75 1.09 4.25
N SER A 224 -37.75 0.22 4.30
CA SER A 224 -37.49 -1.20 4.56
C SER A 224 -36.80 -1.73 3.31
N SER A 225 -35.47 -1.94 3.36
CA SER A 225 -34.69 -2.37 2.19
C SER A 225 -34.97 -3.80 1.72
N LEU A 226 -36.04 -4.43 2.22
CA LEU A 226 -36.42 -5.77 1.81
C LEU A 226 -37.73 -5.74 1.02
N GLY A 227 -37.58 -5.54 -0.30
CA GLY A 227 -38.51 -6.06 -1.31
C GLY A 227 -39.64 -5.14 -1.80
N GLY A 228 -39.65 -3.84 -1.48
CA GLY A 228 -40.70 -2.91 -1.90
C GLY A 228 -40.19 -1.63 -2.57
N CYS A 229 -40.83 -1.24 -3.68
CA CYS A 229 -40.64 0.05 -4.34
C CYS A 229 -41.69 1.04 -3.83
N ASN A 230 -41.49 1.61 -2.65
CA ASN A 230 -42.42 2.56 -2.05
C ASN A 230 -41.66 3.80 -1.59
N SER A 231 -41.85 4.92 -2.27
CA SER A 231 -41.09 6.15 -2.04
C SER A 231 -41.72 7.04 -0.98
N GLY A 232 -43.05 6.99 -0.79
CA GLY A 232 -43.85 7.65 0.27
C GLY A 232 -43.62 9.16 0.55
N THR A 233 -42.62 9.79 -0.07
CA THR A 233 -41.96 11.02 0.40
C THR A 233 -41.57 11.97 -0.74
N PHE A 234 -41.91 11.63 -1.99
CA PHE A 234 -41.58 12.40 -3.20
C PHE A 234 -42.80 12.55 -4.11
N PHE A 235 -42.89 13.67 -4.83
CA PHE A 235 -43.79 13.83 -5.97
C PHE A 235 -43.00 14.11 -7.25
N CYS A 236 -43.23 13.33 -8.32
CA CYS A 236 -42.57 13.51 -9.63
C CYS A 236 -42.66 14.95 -10.16
N GLY A 237 -43.79 15.61 -9.89
CA GLY A 237 -44.02 16.99 -10.29
C GLY A 237 -43.10 18.00 -9.60
N ASP A 238 -42.44 17.67 -8.49
CA ASP A 238 -41.51 18.57 -7.79
C ASP A 238 -40.27 18.88 -8.64
N CYS A 239 -39.82 17.94 -9.47
CA CYS A 239 -38.73 18.15 -10.42
C CYS A 239 -39.23 18.43 -11.84
N HIS A 240 -40.36 17.83 -12.25
CA HIS A 240 -40.94 18.02 -13.57
C HIS A 240 -41.92 19.21 -13.66
N GLN A 241 -41.72 20.22 -12.80
CA GLN A 241 -42.52 21.43 -12.78
C GLN A 241 -42.58 22.06 -14.19
N GLY A 242 -43.79 22.46 -14.60
CA GLY A 242 -44.05 23.04 -15.93
C GLY A 242 -44.19 22.03 -17.07
N THR A 243 -43.28 21.07 -17.22
CA THR A 243 -43.38 20.07 -18.30
C THR A 243 -44.54 19.09 -18.06
N HIS A 244 -44.74 18.69 -16.80
CA HIS A 244 -45.78 17.79 -16.34
C HIS A 244 -46.76 18.52 -15.41
N SER A 245 -47.33 19.65 -15.84
CA SER A 245 -48.44 20.29 -15.12
C SER A 245 -49.73 19.47 -15.25
N GLN A 246 -50.59 19.48 -14.21
CA GLN A 246 -51.91 18.83 -14.23
C GLN A 246 -52.70 19.10 -15.51
N SER A 247 -52.86 20.38 -15.91
CA SER A 247 -53.67 20.75 -17.08
C SER A 247 -53.14 20.11 -18.37
N ARG A 248 -51.82 20.12 -18.57
CA ARG A 248 -51.16 19.51 -19.72
C ARG A 248 -51.27 18.00 -19.71
N MET A 249 -51.07 17.36 -18.56
CA MET A 249 -51.12 15.90 -18.45
C MET A 249 -52.56 15.38 -18.57
N ASN A 250 -53.55 16.08 -18.01
CA ASN A 250 -54.97 15.76 -18.21
C ASN A 250 -55.33 15.73 -19.70
N LYS A 251 -54.84 16.71 -20.47
CA LYS A 251 -55.07 16.77 -21.92
C LYS A 251 -54.31 15.69 -22.71
N LYS A 252 -53.22 15.14 -22.17
CA LYS A 252 -52.41 14.10 -22.82
C LYS A 252 -52.85 12.68 -22.46
N HIS A 253 -53.60 12.54 -21.37
CA HIS A 253 -54.10 11.28 -20.83
C HIS A 253 -55.62 11.26 -20.76
N ASP A 254 -56.30 12.08 -21.58
CA ASP A 254 -57.76 12.16 -21.67
C ASP A 254 -58.38 10.82 -22.06
N ASP A 255 -57.72 10.08 -22.94
CA ASP A 255 -58.12 8.75 -23.39
C ASP A 255 -57.56 7.60 -22.55
N VAL A 256 -56.89 7.86 -21.42
CA VAL A 256 -56.27 6.82 -20.58
C VAL A 256 -57.21 6.43 -19.43
N PRO A 257 -57.84 5.25 -19.46
CA PRO A 257 -58.76 4.84 -18.41
C PRO A 257 -58.05 4.73 -17.05
N GLY A 258 -58.64 5.32 -16.01
CA GLY A 258 -58.08 5.28 -14.65
C GLY A 258 -56.90 6.22 -14.41
N TYR A 259 -56.61 7.13 -15.35
CA TYR A 259 -55.63 8.20 -15.13
C TYR A 259 -55.97 9.06 -13.91
N GLN A 260 -54.96 9.30 -13.08
CA GLN A 260 -55.00 10.27 -11.99
C GLN A 260 -53.66 10.98 -11.93
N PHE A 261 -53.66 12.29 -11.69
CA PHE A 261 -52.45 13.08 -11.52
C PHE A 261 -52.00 13.05 -10.05
N VAL A 262 -51.53 11.88 -9.63
CA VAL A 262 -50.98 11.65 -8.29
C VAL A 262 -49.71 10.81 -8.44
N ASP A 263 -48.75 10.99 -7.52
CA ASP A 263 -47.40 10.43 -7.66
C ASP A 263 -47.37 8.94 -8.02
N GLN A 264 -48.13 8.15 -7.26
CA GLN A 264 -48.19 6.71 -7.42
C GLN A 264 -48.65 6.29 -8.82
N LYS A 265 -49.57 7.03 -9.45
CA LYS A 265 -50.05 6.74 -10.81
C LYS A 265 -49.05 7.14 -11.88
N CYS A 266 -48.30 8.22 -11.67
CA CYS A 266 -47.18 8.58 -12.53
C CYS A 266 -46.16 7.42 -12.56
N TYR A 267 -45.77 6.91 -11.40
CA TYR A 267 -44.84 5.80 -11.30
C TYR A 267 -45.37 4.50 -11.92
N GLU A 268 -46.62 4.13 -11.66
CA GLU A 268 -47.21 2.88 -12.18
C GLU A 268 -47.10 2.75 -13.71
N CYS A 269 -47.25 3.87 -14.43
CA CYS A 269 -47.20 3.94 -15.90
C CYS A 269 -45.80 4.29 -16.43
N HIS A 270 -45.04 5.13 -15.73
CA HIS A 270 -43.72 5.66 -16.14
C HIS A 270 -42.56 5.08 -15.32
N ARG A 271 -42.55 3.76 -15.12
CA ARG A 271 -41.58 3.05 -14.24
C ARG A 271 -40.12 3.22 -14.62
N ASN A 272 -39.84 3.55 -15.88
CA ASN A 272 -38.49 3.76 -16.41
C ASN A 272 -38.08 5.25 -16.47
N GLY A 273 -38.92 6.16 -15.94
CA GLY A 273 -38.67 7.60 -15.96
C GLY A 273 -38.78 8.23 -17.35
N ARG A 274 -39.58 7.65 -18.25
CA ARG A 274 -39.90 8.20 -19.58
C ARG A 274 -41.36 8.55 -19.69
#